data_AF-A0A7S1WL04-F1
#
_entry.id   AF-A0A7S1WL04-F1
#
_cell.length_a   1.000
_cell.length_b   1.000
_cell.length_c   1.000
_cell.angle_alpha   90.00
_cell.angle_beta   90.00
_cell.angle_gamma   90.00
#
_symmetry.space_group_name_H-M   'P 1'
#
loop_
_entity.id
_entity.type
_entity.pdbx_description
1 polymer ?
#
loop_
_entity_poly.entity_id
_entity_poly.type
_entity_poly.pdbx_seq_one_letter_code
_entity_poly.pdbx_strand_id
1 'polypeptide(L)'
;RLPYSSARRPARRRLLVAPRHVAPPYIGMQQLDPRDLAGGPVRNLARVRRIPQHLAVKLKSPGFVCMALGGTIICLLLMQPVWNSILMLHNPVLLHFLGKNPPAIIITACVCLVVLYLLSVFLFFRYNKKASQSEQNVLLIANVFTMMLGALVLIISMPIRRTGMSLQSEILEKCQHGVQTHGLYMTYVRSLALRRTSGCASKESVDMCQGFSETPNTDLLKDMEFKYKCSGWGTPPTLEAHQPVAGSISFLQLDEQQAGLQDRPSSAAARAWSFKKLPQLNSGGAAQAPTQGPVYVYPPTLFSLRNFQATCDGMAARDCSYFLTDTADGLYYEGLYLMIISIGIGFLKLLSFCMKDNIFTRNKKGRPGHPEYGGTDRRYVSQGVLG
;
A
#
# COMPACT_ATOMS: atom_id res chain seq x y z
N ARG A 1 -41.91 -7.37 6.48
CA ARG A 1 -42.35 -6.10 5.86
C ARG A 1 -41.76 -4.93 6.65
N LEU A 2 -40.67 -4.33 6.16
CA LEU A 2 -40.19 -2.99 6.51
C LEU A 2 -39.55 -2.42 5.23
N PRO A 3 -39.87 -1.18 4.79
CA PRO A 3 -39.30 -0.64 3.55
C PRO A 3 -38.06 0.20 3.83
N TYR A 4 -36.92 -0.20 3.26
CA TYR A 4 -35.69 0.59 3.27
C TYR A 4 -35.69 1.53 2.05
N SER A 5 -36.24 2.73 2.23
CA SER A 5 -36.21 3.81 1.25
C SER A 5 -34.85 4.53 1.32
N SER A 6 -33.98 4.31 0.32
CA SER A 6 -32.74 5.07 0.17
C SER A 6 -32.90 6.13 -0.93
N ALA A 7 -33.23 7.35 -0.50
CA ALA A 7 -33.24 8.54 -1.33
C ALA A 7 -31.81 8.91 -1.75
N ARG A 8 -31.48 8.73 -3.03
CA ARG A 8 -30.22 9.20 -3.65
C ARG A 8 -30.27 10.72 -3.82
N ARG A 9 -29.36 11.45 -3.16
CA ARG A 9 -29.06 12.85 -3.51
C ARG A 9 -28.10 12.90 -4.71
N PRO A 10 -28.28 13.84 -5.65
CA PRO A 10 -27.40 13.99 -6.80
C PRO A 10 -26.06 14.60 -6.40
N ALA A 11 -24.96 13.94 -6.77
CA ALA A 11 -23.60 14.45 -6.56
C ALA A 11 -23.33 15.64 -7.51
N ARG A 12 -23.29 16.85 -6.96
CA ARG A 12 -22.72 18.03 -7.62
C ARG A 12 -21.23 17.79 -7.87
N ARG A 13 -20.85 17.57 -9.14
CA ARG A 13 -19.46 17.70 -9.60
C ARG A 13 -18.99 19.14 -9.36
N ARG A 14 -18.22 19.38 -8.32
CA ARG A 14 -17.36 20.58 -8.22
C ARG A 14 -16.10 20.29 -9.02
N LEU A 15 -15.95 20.96 -10.16
CA LEU A 15 -14.69 21.10 -10.88
C LEU A 15 -13.68 21.78 -9.94
N LEU A 16 -12.74 21.00 -9.42
CA LEU A 16 -11.56 21.50 -8.71
C LEU A 16 -10.63 22.12 -9.75
N VAL A 17 -10.68 23.44 -9.86
CA VAL A 17 -9.70 24.25 -10.57
C VAL A 17 -8.38 24.13 -9.81
N ALA A 18 -7.34 23.64 -10.50
CA ALA A 18 -5.99 23.52 -9.95
C ALA A 18 -5.45 24.92 -9.57
N PRO A 19 -4.89 25.09 -8.36
CA PRO A 19 -4.27 26.35 -7.98
C PRO A 19 -2.98 26.57 -8.79
N ARG A 20 -2.88 27.75 -9.42
CA ARG A 20 -1.63 28.22 -10.04
C ARG A 20 -0.55 28.34 -8.95
N HIS A 21 0.54 27.61 -9.11
CA HIS A 21 1.76 27.79 -8.33
C HIS A 21 2.32 29.19 -8.56
N VAL A 22 2.20 30.05 -7.55
CA VAL A 22 2.96 31.31 -7.45
C VAL A 22 4.28 30.98 -6.77
N ALA A 23 5.39 31.23 -7.45
CA ALA A 23 6.72 31.05 -6.90
C ALA A 23 6.93 32.00 -5.70
N PRO A 24 7.56 31.54 -4.60
CA PRO A 24 7.85 32.41 -3.47
C PRO A 24 8.90 33.47 -3.84
N PRO A 25 8.80 34.70 -3.31
CA PRO A 25 9.82 35.72 -3.51
C PRO A 25 11.13 35.31 -2.82
N TYR A 26 12.23 35.43 -3.56
CA TYR A 26 13.58 35.30 -3.03
C TYR A 26 13.81 36.37 -1.95
N ILE A 27 13.87 35.96 -0.69
CA ILE A 27 14.38 36.80 0.40
C ILE A 27 15.90 36.79 0.27
N GLY A 28 16.47 37.92 -0.17
CA GLY A 28 17.91 38.14 -0.22
C GLY A 28 18.50 38.02 1.19
N MET A 29 19.42 37.08 1.38
CA MET A 29 20.29 37.07 2.55
C MET A 29 21.21 38.29 2.46
N GLN A 30 20.95 39.30 3.27
CA GLN A 30 21.94 40.32 3.57
C GLN A 30 23.13 39.65 4.26
N GLN A 31 24.26 39.72 3.58
CA GLN A 31 25.56 39.27 4.03
C GLN A 31 26.01 40.20 5.17
N LEU A 32 25.88 39.74 6.41
CA LEU A 32 26.40 40.48 7.57
C LEU A 32 27.93 40.44 7.54
N ASP A 33 28.53 41.62 7.44
CA ASP A 33 29.97 41.83 7.33
C ASP A 33 30.66 41.50 8.68
N PRO A 34 31.68 40.62 8.73
CA PRO A 34 32.32 40.18 9.99
C PRO A 34 33.13 41.26 10.73
N ARG A 35 33.19 42.51 10.23
CA ARG A 35 34.07 43.56 10.74
C ARG A 35 33.44 44.50 11.78
N ASP A 36 32.14 44.40 12.03
CA ASP A 36 31.43 45.28 12.98
C ASP A 36 31.38 44.76 14.44
N LEU A 37 32.06 43.65 14.76
CA LEU A 37 32.04 43.04 16.10
C LEU A 37 33.29 43.31 16.96
N ALA A 38 34.20 44.17 16.51
CA ALA A 38 35.42 44.52 17.24
C ALA A 38 35.36 45.97 17.75
N GLY A 39 34.70 46.23 18.89
CA GLY A 39 34.81 47.58 19.49
C GLY A 39 33.95 47.93 20.70
N GLY A 40 33.11 47.04 21.23
CA GLY A 40 32.27 47.36 22.39
C GLY A 40 32.92 46.97 23.73
N PRO A 41 32.97 47.86 24.75
CA PRO A 41 33.43 47.50 26.09
C PRO A 41 32.42 46.55 26.75
N VAL A 42 32.78 45.27 26.84
CA VAL A 42 32.01 44.21 27.49
C VAL A 42 32.12 44.37 29.01
N ARG A 43 31.41 45.35 29.57
CA ARG A 43 31.16 45.45 31.02
C ARG A 43 29.65 45.49 31.20
N ASN A 44 29.11 44.49 31.93
CA ASN A 44 27.71 44.39 32.42
C ASN A 44 26.71 43.48 31.68
N LEU A 45 27.14 42.32 31.17
CA LEU A 45 26.22 41.22 30.79
C LEU A 45 26.03 40.16 31.90
N ALA A 46 26.34 40.50 33.16
CA ALA A 46 26.16 39.61 34.32
C ALA A 46 24.70 39.51 34.84
N ARG A 47 23.73 40.10 34.13
CA ARG A 47 22.31 40.11 34.53
C ARG A 47 21.42 39.47 33.46
N VAL A 48 21.83 38.30 32.96
CA VAL A 48 20.93 37.42 32.22
C VAL A 48 19.84 36.99 33.20
N ARG A 49 18.63 37.52 32.99
CA ARG A 49 17.42 37.25 33.77
C ARG A 49 17.30 35.75 34.03
N ARG A 50 17.31 35.37 35.31
CA ARG A 50 16.84 34.06 35.78
C ARG A 50 15.41 33.88 35.25
N ILE A 51 15.27 33.07 34.21
CA ILE A 51 13.97 32.62 33.73
C ILE A 51 13.31 31.88 34.90
N PRO A 52 12.07 32.24 35.29
CA PRO A 52 11.41 31.66 36.45
C PRO A 52 11.22 30.16 36.26
N GLN A 53 11.86 29.37 37.14
CA GLN A 53 11.79 27.89 37.16
C GLN A 53 10.40 27.33 37.48
N HIS A 54 9.40 28.19 37.70
CA HIS A 54 8.05 27.76 38.08
C HIS A 54 7.22 27.19 36.91
N LEU A 55 7.69 27.33 35.67
CA LEU A 55 7.18 26.55 34.53
C LEU A 55 7.94 25.24 34.32
N ALA A 56 8.58 24.70 35.36
CA ALA A 56 8.99 23.30 35.41
C ALA A 56 7.74 22.43 35.43
N VAL A 57 7.13 22.27 34.25
CA VAL A 57 6.19 21.20 33.95
C VAL A 57 6.82 19.95 34.52
N LYS A 58 6.12 19.25 35.41
CA LYS A 58 6.50 17.93 35.92
C LYS A 58 6.55 16.97 34.73
N LEU A 59 7.60 17.05 33.91
CA LEU A 59 7.86 16.10 32.85
C LEU A 59 8.02 14.76 33.56
N LYS A 60 7.08 13.86 33.27
CA LYS A 60 7.16 12.44 33.66
C LYS A 60 8.55 11.91 33.30
N SER A 61 8.99 10.85 34.00
CA SER A 61 10.34 10.30 33.85
C SER A 61 10.76 10.21 32.38
N PRO A 62 12.01 10.58 32.02
CA PRO A 62 12.45 10.65 30.63
C PRO A 62 12.23 9.34 29.86
N GLY A 63 12.28 8.20 30.54
CA GLY A 63 11.95 6.90 29.97
C GLY A 63 10.50 6.79 29.48
N PHE A 64 9.53 7.36 30.21
CA PHE A 64 8.13 7.37 29.77
C PHE A 64 7.94 8.17 28.48
N VAL A 65 8.61 9.33 28.36
CA VAL A 65 8.54 10.16 27.16
C VAL A 65 9.11 9.42 25.95
N CYS A 66 10.27 8.76 26.09
CA CYS A 66 10.86 7.97 25.02
C CYS A 66 9.99 6.77 24.62
N MET A 67 9.41 6.05 25.60
CA MET A 67 8.50 4.92 25.34
C MET A 67 7.24 5.37 24.58
N ALA A 68 6.62 6.46 25.02
CA ALA A 68 5.42 6.99 24.38
C ALA A 68 5.72 7.48 22.96
N LEU A 69 6.81 8.23 22.76
CA LEU A 69 7.18 8.76 21.45
C LEU A 69 7.55 7.64 20.47
N GLY A 70 8.45 6.73 20.86
CA GLY A 70 8.88 5.62 20.01
C GLY A 70 7.75 4.64 19.70
N GLY A 71 6.91 4.34 20.69
CA GLY A 71 5.70 3.54 20.48
C GLY A 71 4.72 4.22 19.52
N THR A 72 4.53 5.54 19.63
CA THR A 72 3.66 6.29 18.71
C THR A 72 4.18 6.21 17.26
N ILE A 73 5.49 6.38 17.05
CA ILE A 73 6.10 6.28 15.71
C ILE A 73 5.91 4.88 15.12
N ILE A 74 6.17 3.82 15.90
CA ILE A 74 5.99 2.45 15.43
C ILE A 74 4.51 2.16 15.12
N CYS A 75 3.57 2.63 15.94
CA CYS A 75 2.15 2.49 15.65
C CYS A 75 1.73 3.20 14.37
N LEU A 76 2.29 4.39 14.09
CA LEU A 76 2.04 5.11 12.84
C LEU A 76 2.58 4.37 11.62
N LEU A 77 3.78 3.78 11.71
CA LEU A 77 4.35 2.95 10.65
C LEU A 77 3.50 1.69 10.41
N LEU A 78 3.02 1.05 11.48
CA LEU A 78 2.18 -0.15 11.38
C LEU A 78 0.74 0.11 10.95
N MET A 79 0.31 1.37 10.90
CA MET A 79 -1.05 1.72 10.50
C MET A 79 -1.33 1.27 9.06
N GLN A 80 -0.36 1.44 8.15
CA GLN A 80 -0.52 1.09 6.73
C GLN A 80 -0.74 -0.42 6.50
N PRO A 81 0.11 -1.34 6.99
CA PRO A 81 -0.12 -2.79 6.80
C PRO A 81 -1.39 -3.29 7.49
N VAL A 82 -1.72 -2.74 8.67
CA VAL A 82 -2.94 -3.11 9.40
C VAL A 82 -4.18 -2.63 8.65
N TRP A 83 -4.19 -1.39 8.14
CA TRP A 83 -5.31 -0.85 7.38
C TRP A 83 -5.59 -1.66 6.11
N ASN A 84 -4.54 -2.03 5.37
CA ASN A 84 -4.67 -2.88 4.18
C ASN A 84 -5.25 -4.26 4.52
N SER A 85 -4.87 -4.83 5.66
CA SER A 85 -5.40 -6.12 6.15
C SER A 85 -6.88 -6.02 6.56
N ILE A 86 -7.29 -4.89 7.14
CA ILE A 86 -8.71 -4.63 7.46
C ILE A 86 -9.53 -4.49 6.17
N LEU A 87 -9.01 -3.79 5.16
CA LEU A 87 -9.66 -3.67 3.85
C LEU A 87 -9.84 -5.04 3.17
N MET A 88 -8.85 -5.94 3.29
CA MET A 88 -8.97 -7.33 2.83
C MET A 88 -10.12 -8.08 3.52
N LEU A 89 -10.25 -7.92 4.85
CA LEU A 89 -11.29 -8.57 5.64
C LEU A 89 -12.70 -8.04 5.36
N HIS A 90 -12.82 -6.78 4.93
CA HIS A 90 -14.13 -6.15 4.68
C HIS A 90 -14.71 -6.50 3.30
N ASN A 91 -13.91 -7.02 2.36
CA ASN A 91 -14.39 -7.36 1.03
C ASN A 91 -14.70 -8.87 0.92
N PRO A 92 -15.98 -9.28 0.86
CA PRO A 92 -16.35 -10.70 0.87
C PRO A 92 -15.83 -11.46 -0.36
N VAL A 93 -15.68 -10.77 -1.49
CA VAL A 93 -15.11 -11.34 -2.72
C VAL A 93 -13.64 -11.70 -2.50
N LEU A 94 -12.85 -10.77 -1.95
CA LEU A 94 -11.46 -11.05 -1.60
C LEU A 94 -11.37 -12.13 -0.51
N LEU A 95 -12.22 -12.08 0.51
CA LEU A 95 -12.19 -13.04 1.61
C LEU A 95 -12.50 -14.48 1.15
N HIS A 96 -13.40 -14.64 0.18
CA HIS A 96 -13.72 -15.93 -0.41
C HIS A 96 -12.53 -16.52 -1.17
N PHE A 97 -11.89 -15.72 -2.04
CA PHE A 97 -10.79 -16.21 -2.88
C PHE A 97 -9.45 -16.33 -2.15
N LEU A 98 -9.13 -15.35 -1.31
CA LEU A 98 -7.85 -15.26 -0.60
C LEU A 98 -7.84 -16.05 0.71
N GLY A 99 -9.03 -16.27 1.29
CA GLY A 99 -9.20 -16.83 2.62
C GLY A 99 -8.84 -15.85 3.74
N LYS A 100 -8.99 -16.30 4.98
CA LYS A 100 -8.76 -15.50 6.20
C LYS A 100 -7.27 -15.42 6.59
N ASN A 101 -6.43 -16.29 6.04
CA ASN A 101 -5.06 -16.48 6.52
C ASN A 101 -4.15 -15.29 6.22
N PRO A 102 -4.07 -14.74 4.99
CA PRO A 102 -3.14 -13.66 4.69
C PRO A 102 -3.32 -12.40 5.56
N PRO A 103 -4.53 -11.80 5.69
CA PRO A 103 -4.71 -10.64 6.56
C PRO A 103 -4.46 -10.98 8.04
N ALA A 104 -4.81 -12.18 8.50
CA ALA A 104 -4.56 -12.62 9.87
C ALA A 104 -3.06 -12.71 10.19
N ILE A 105 -2.24 -13.24 9.26
CA ILE A 105 -0.78 -13.34 9.43
C ILE A 105 -0.18 -11.93 9.53
N ILE A 106 -0.60 -11.00 8.68
CA ILE A 106 -0.09 -9.61 8.69
C ILE A 106 -0.43 -8.92 10.02
N ILE A 107 -1.70 -8.97 10.46
CA ILE A 107 -2.13 -8.38 11.71
C ILE A 107 -1.38 -9.01 12.90
N THR A 108 -1.26 -10.34 12.93
CA THR A 108 -0.56 -11.06 14.01
C THR A 108 0.92 -10.67 14.07
N ALA A 109 1.59 -10.57 12.92
CA ALA A 109 2.99 -10.18 12.84
C ALA A 109 3.20 -8.73 13.32
N CYS A 110 2.30 -7.81 12.94
CA CYS A 110 2.34 -6.41 13.40
C CYS A 110 2.16 -6.30 14.91
N VAL A 111 1.18 -7.01 15.49
CA VAL A 111 0.95 -7.03 16.94
C VAL A 111 2.15 -7.61 17.69
N CYS A 112 2.69 -8.74 17.20
CA CYS A 112 3.88 -9.36 17.78
C CYS A 112 5.07 -8.38 17.81
N LEU A 113 5.29 -7.64 16.72
CA LEU A 113 6.36 -6.66 16.63
C LEU A 113 6.22 -5.53 17.67
N VAL A 114 5.01 -5.00 17.87
CA VAL A 114 4.75 -3.97 18.90
C VAL A 114 5.02 -4.51 20.29
N VAL A 115 4.53 -5.72 20.59
CA VAL A 115 4.74 -6.36 21.89
C VAL A 115 6.24 -6.57 22.15
N LEU A 116 6.98 -7.07 21.16
CA LEU A 116 8.43 -7.25 21.25
C LEU A 116 9.15 -5.92 21.48
N TYR A 117 8.77 -4.85 20.78
CA TYR A 117 9.34 -3.53 20.98
C TYR A 117 9.11 -3.01 22.41
N LEU A 118 7.86 -3.05 22.88
CA LEU A 118 7.51 -2.60 24.23
C LEU A 118 8.25 -3.41 25.30
N LEU A 119 8.33 -4.73 25.12
CA LEU A 119 9.08 -5.61 26.01
C LEU A 119 10.57 -5.25 26.00
N SER A 120 11.21 -5.09 24.84
CA SER A 120 12.62 -4.71 24.75
C SER A 120 12.92 -3.38 25.43
N VAL A 121 12.09 -2.36 25.23
CA VAL A 121 12.26 -1.05 25.88
C VAL A 121 12.02 -1.14 27.38
N PHE A 122 11.00 -1.89 27.82
CA PHE A 122 10.72 -2.13 29.23
C PHE A 122 11.88 -2.83 29.94
N LEU A 123 12.39 -3.92 29.36
CA LEU A 123 13.55 -4.65 29.86
C LEU A 123 14.79 -3.74 29.91
N PHE A 124 15.00 -2.92 28.88
CA PHE A 124 16.12 -1.98 28.83
C PHE A 124 16.11 -1.00 30.01
N PHE A 125 14.96 -0.38 30.32
CA PHE A 125 14.86 0.56 31.43
C PHE A 125 14.82 -0.09 32.81
N ARG A 126 14.34 -1.34 32.92
CA ARG A 126 14.29 -2.08 34.18
C ARG A 126 15.63 -2.65 34.59
N TYR A 127 16.39 -3.22 33.65
CA TYR A 127 17.60 -3.97 33.96
C TYR A 127 18.89 -3.17 33.82
N ASN A 128 18.94 -2.11 33.01
CA ASN A 128 20.17 -1.34 32.84
C ASN A 128 20.34 -0.27 33.93
N LYS A 129 21.56 -0.19 34.48
CA LYS A 129 21.98 0.89 35.40
C LYS A 129 21.79 2.25 34.71
N LYS A 130 21.38 3.28 35.48
CA LYS A 130 21.15 4.65 34.97
C LYS A 130 22.33 5.22 34.16
N ALA A 131 23.56 4.82 34.46
CA ALA A 131 24.77 5.23 33.73
C ALA A 131 24.81 4.70 32.28
N SER A 132 24.16 3.57 31.99
CA SER A 132 24.11 2.93 30.67
C SER A 132 22.85 3.28 29.87
N GLN A 133 21.92 4.05 30.46
CA GLN A 133 20.71 4.54 29.80
C GLN A 133 21.03 5.74 28.91
N SER A 134 21.93 5.54 27.95
CA SER A 134 22.25 6.56 26.96
C SER A 134 21.15 6.67 25.91
N GLU A 135 20.87 7.89 25.47
CA GLU A 135 19.98 8.18 24.34
C GLU A 135 20.38 7.37 23.09
N GLN A 136 21.68 7.13 22.96
CA GLN A 136 22.28 6.37 21.87
C GLN A 136 21.79 4.91 21.82
N ASN A 137 21.70 4.25 22.98
CA ASN A 137 21.22 2.86 23.08
C ASN A 137 19.72 2.77 22.75
N VAL A 138 18.92 3.74 23.20
CA VAL A 138 17.49 3.80 22.88
C VAL A 138 17.27 3.98 21.38
N LEU A 139 18.04 4.86 20.73
CA LEU A 139 18.01 5.03 19.28
C LEU A 139 18.48 3.78 18.53
N LEU A 140 19.41 2.99 19.10
CA LEU A 140 19.85 1.74 18.50
C LEU A 140 18.73 0.70 18.53
N ILE A 141 18.04 0.54 19.66
CA ILE A 141 16.87 -0.35 19.79
C ILE A 141 15.81 0.04 18.77
N ALA A 142 15.45 1.33 18.68
CA ALA A 142 14.49 1.81 17.70
C ALA A 142 14.90 1.46 16.26
N ASN A 143 16.18 1.66 15.90
CA ASN A 143 16.69 1.34 14.56
C ASN A 143 16.59 -0.16 14.22
N VAL A 144 16.89 -1.04 15.19
CA VAL A 144 16.77 -2.51 14.99
C VAL A 144 15.32 -2.90 14.73
N PHE A 145 14.37 -2.37 15.49
CA PHE A 145 12.94 -2.64 15.28
C PHE A 145 12.41 -2.06 13.98
N THR A 146 12.84 -0.86 13.57
CA THR A 146 12.50 -0.28 12.26
C THR A 146 13.04 -1.12 11.11
N MET A 147 14.26 -1.64 11.22
CA MET A 147 14.84 -2.54 10.23
C MET A 147 14.10 -3.88 10.16
N MET A 148 13.74 -4.44 11.32
CA MET A 148 12.94 -5.67 11.41
C MET A 148 11.54 -5.49 10.82
N LEU A 149 10.91 -4.33 11.05
CA LEU A 149 9.65 -3.95 10.41
C LEU A 149 9.81 -3.89 8.89
N GLY A 150 10.82 -3.17 8.39
CA GLY A 150 11.06 -3.04 6.96
C GLY A 150 11.27 -4.40 6.27
N ALA A 151 12.07 -5.28 6.89
CA ALA A 151 12.30 -6.64 6.40
C ALA A 151 11.02 -7.48 6.42
N LEU A 152 10.25 -7.44 7.51
CA LEU A 152 8.99 -8.17 7.65
C LEU A 152 8.00 -7.78 6.54
N VAL A 153 7.80 -6.48 6.32
CA VAL A 153 6.87 -5.97 5.31
C VAL A 153 7.32 -6.33 3.89
N LEU A 154 8.63 -6.29 3.61
CA LEU A 154 9.20 -6.76 2.33
C LEU A 154 9.00 -8.26 2.10
N ILE A 155 9.17 -9.09 3.12
CA ILE A 155 8.96 -10.54 3.01
C ILE A 155 7.49 -10.85 2.74
N ILE A 156 6.57 -10.11 3.38
CA ILE A 156 5.11 -10.27 3.21
C ILE A 156 4.63 -9.80 1.83
N SER A 157 5.24 -8.79 1.23
CA SER A 157 4.77 -8.23 -0.05
C SER A 157 4.90 -9.22 -1.22
N MET A 158 5.95 -10.04 -1.23
CA MET A 158 6.23 -11.01 -2.30
C MET A 158 5.15 -12.10 -2.46
N PRO A 159 4.73 -12.83 -1.42
CA PRO A 159 3.67 -13.82 -1.56
C PRO A 159 2.34 -13.17 -1.94
N ILE A 160 1.99 -11.99 -1.42
CA ILE A 160 0.74 -11.29 -1.79
C ILE A 160 0.70 -11.02 -3.30
N ARG A 161 1.81 -10.52 -3.89
CA ARG A 161 1.90 -10.30 -5.34
C ARG A 161 1.72 -11.59 -6.13
N ARG A 162 2.40 -12.67 -5.72
CA ARG A 162 2.30 -13.98 -6.38
C ARG A 162 0.88 -14.55 -6.30
N THR A 163 0.24 -14.43 -5.14
CA THR A 163 -1.15 -14.86 -4.95
C THR A 163 -2.11 -14.05 -5.83
N GLY A 164 -1.91 -12.73 -5.97
CA GLY A 164 -2.72 -11.91 -6.87
C GLY A 164 -2.68 -12.38 -8.32
N MET A 165 -1.49 -12.66 -8.84
CA MET A 165 -1.32 -13.18 -10.21
C MET A 165 -1.89 -14.59 -10.37
N SER A 166 -1.66 -15.48 -9.40
CA SER A 166 -2.19 -16.86 -9.44
C SER A 166 -3.72 -16.89 -9.35
N LEU A 167 -4.31 -16.01 -8.56
CA LEU A 167 -5.75 -15.94 -8.41
C LEU A 167 -6.42 -15.40 -9.69
N GLN A 168 -5.77 -14.43 -10.35
CA GLN A 168 -6.28 -13.91 -11.62
C GLN A 168 -6.33 -15.01 -12.70
N SER A 169 -5.27 -15.82 -12.83
CA SER A 169 -5.28 -16.93 -13.79
C SER A 169 -6.26 -18.04 -13.38
N GLU A 170 -6.39 -18.35 -12.09
CA GLU A 170 -7.38 -19.33 -11.62
C GLU A 170 -8.83 -18.89 -11.93
N ILE A 171 -9.17 -17.61 -11.68
CA ILE A 171 -10.51 -17.10 -11.97
C ILE A 171 -10.79 -17.08 -13.48
N LEU A 172 -9.84 -16.63 -14.30
CA LEU A 172 -10.08 -16.46 -15.74
C LEU A 172 -9.97 -17.76 -16.53
N GLU A 173 -8.97 -18.59 -16.25
CA GLU A 173 -8.65 -19.77 -17.06
C GLU A 173 -9.22 -21.06 -16.47
N LYS A 174 -9.41 -21.11 -15.15
CA LYS A 174 -9.82 -22.31 -14.42
C LYS A 174 -11.12 -22.10 -13.64
N CYS A 175 -11.99 -21.20 -14.11
CA CYS A 175 -13.27 -20.91 -13.48
C CYS A 175 -14.14 -22.15 -13.18
N GLN A 176 -14.05 -23.19 -14.03
CA GLN A 176 -14.86 -24.41 -13.91
C GLN A 176 -14.21 -25.49 -13.03
N HIS A 177 -12.89 -25.49 -12.88
CA HIS A 177 -12.13 -26.60 -12.27
C HIS A 177 -11.22 -26.17 -11.11
N GLY A 178 -11.13 -24.86 -10.85
CA GLY A 178 -10.32 -24.33 -9.75
C GLY A 178 -10.89 -24.70 -8.39
N VAL A 179 -10.02 -24.89 -7.41
CA VAL A 179 -10.41 -25.35 -6.07
C VAL A 179 -11.34 -24.33 -5.42
N GLN A 180 -11.09 -23.04 -5.63
CA GLN A 180 -11.91 -21.95 -5.08
C GLN A 180 -13.07 -21.55 -6.01
N THR A 181 -12.96 -21.79 -7.30
CA THR A 181 -13.92 -21.29 -8.31
C THR A 181 -15.01 -22.30 -8.67
N HIS A 182 -14.74 -23.61 -8.50
CA HIS A 182 -15.64 -24.67 -8.91
C HIS A 182 -16.99 -24.63 -8.19
N GLY A 183 -16.99 -24.43 -6.86
CA GLY A 183 -18.23 -24.34 -6.09
C GLY A 183 -19.11 -23.16 -6.52
N LEU A 184 -18.48 -22.04 -6.85
CA LEU A 184 -19.15 -20.83 -7.34
C LEU A 184 -19.74 -21.05 -8.74
N TYR A 185 -18.97 -21.70 -9.63
CA TYR A 185 -19.43 -22.09 -10.97
C TYR A 185 -20.64 -23.03 -10.94
N MET A 186 -20.59 -24.10 -10.14
CA MET A 186 -21.72 -25.04 -10.03
C MET A 186 -22.98 -24.35 -9.48
N THR A 187 -22.82 -23.43 -8.53
CA THR A 187 -23.92 -22.64 -7.96
C THR A 187 -24.51 -21.68 -9.00
N TYR A 188 -23.65 -21.04 -9.79
CA TYR A 188 -24.05 -20.18 -10.90
C TYR A 188 -24.85 -20.96 -11.97
N VAL A 189 -24.34 -22.10 -12.43
CA VAL A 189 -25.02 -22.94 -13.44
C VAL A 189 -26.40 -23.41 -12.95
N ARG A 190 -26.51 -23.84 -11.69
CA ARG A 190 -27.80 -24.23 -11.09
C ARG A 190 -28.77 -23.04 -11.04
N SER A 191 -28.30 -21.87 -10.62
CA SER A 191 -29.13 -20.66 -10.55
C SER A 191 -29.55 -20.16 -11.93
N LEU A 192 -28.68 -20.30 -12.93
CA LEU A 192 -28.98 -19.97 -14.32
C LEU A 192 -30.03 -20.93 -14.89
N ALA A 193 -29.96 -22.23 -14.59
CA ALA A 193 -30.98 -23.20 -14.99
C ALA A 193 -32.35 -22.83 -14.42
N LEU A 194 -32.42 -22.41 -13.15
CA LEU A 194 -33.65 -21.89 -12.55
C LEU A 194 -34.14 -20.63 -13.28
N ARG A 195 -33.24 -19.67 -13.54
CA ARG A 195 -33.56 -18.40 -14.25
C ARG A 195 -34.19 -18.61 -15.63
N ARG A 196 -33.80 -19.68 -16.33
CA ARG A 196 -34.31 -20.02 -17.66
C ARG A 196 -35.71 -20.65 -17.65
N THR A 197 -36.23 -21.07 -16.50
CA THR A 197 -37.61 -21.57 -16.40
C THR A 197 -38.61 -20.43 -16.60
N SER A 198 -39.72 -20.70 -17.30
CA SER A 198 -40.72 -19.68 -17.66
C SER A 198 -41.31 -18.94 -16.45
N GLY A 199 -41.49 -19.62 -15.32
CA GLY A 199 -42.00 -19.03 -14.08
C GLY A 199 -40.98 -18.19 -13.29
N CYS A 200 -39.68 -18.33 -13.58
CA CYS A 200 -38.59 -17.59 -12.92
C CYS A 200 -38.03 -16.47 -13.79
N ALA A 201 -38.13 -16.59 -15.12
CA ALA A 201 -37.64 -15.60 -16.07
C ALA A 201 -38.28 -14.22 -15.86
N SER A 202 -39.54 -14.17 -15.43
CA SER A 202 -40.28 -12.93 -15.16
C SER A 202 -40.08 -12.34 -13.75
N LYS A 203 -39.43 -13.08 -12.84
CA LYS A 203 -39.18 -12.61 -11.46
C LYS A 203 -38.01 -11.63 -11.44
N GLU A 204 -37.92 -10.75 -10.45
CA GLU A 204 -36.81 -9.79 -10.38
C GLU A 204 -35.46 -10.49 -10.17
N SER A 205 -35.46 -11.53 -9.32
CA SER A 205 -34.27 -12.23 -8.86
C SER A 205 -34.57 -13.73 -8.70
N VAL A 206 -33.53 -14.56 -8.87
CA VAL A 206 -33.61 -16.02 -8.69
C VAL A 206 -33.99 -16.44 -7.26
N ASP A 207 -33.77 -15.58 -6.26
CA ASP A 207 -34.16 -15.83 -4.86
C ASP A 207 -35.69 -15.93 -4.66
N MET A 208 -36.48 -15.38 -5.60
CA MET A 208 -37.94 -15.50 -5.60
C MET A 208 -38.43 -16.75 -6.33
N CYS A 209 -37.55 -17.53 -6.94
CA CYS A 209 -37.92 -18.68 -7.76
C CYS A 209 -38.13 -19.94 -6.93
N GLN A 210 -39.08 -20.79 -7.34
CA GLN A 210 -39.33 -22.06 -6.67
C GLN A 210 -38.13 -22.99 -6.89
N GLY A 211 -37.62 -23.59 -5.82
CA GLY A 211 -36.43 -24.46 -5.87
C GLY A 211 -35.10 -23.73 -5.72
N PHE A 212 -35.11 -22.41 -5.52
CA PHE A 212 -33.91 -21.68 -5.08
C PHE A 212 -33.52 -22.14 -3.67
N SER A 213 -32.23 -22.39 -3.48
CA SER A 213 -31.64 -22.73 -2.18
C SER A 213 -30.50 -21.77 -1.91
N GLU A 214 -30.62 -21.02 -0.81
CA GLU A 214 -29.63 -20.05 -0.39
C GLU A 214 -28.38 -20.78 0.14
N THR A 215 -27.22 -20.39 -0.39
CA THR A 215 -25.91 -20.93 -0.03
C THR A 215 -24.91 -19.78 0.06
N PRO A 216 -23.77 -19.93 0.74
CA PRO A 216 -22.74 -18.89 0.78
C PRO A 216 -22.27 -18.43 -0.62
N ASN A 217 -22.31 -19.33 -1.61
CA ASN A 217 -21.96 -19.02 -3.00
C ASN A 217 -23.06 -18.23 -3.72
N THR A 218 -24.35 -18.44 -3.41
CA THR A 218 -25.43 -17.61 -3.99
C THR A 218 -25.35 -16.18 -3.46
N ASP A 219 -25.03 -16.01 -2.17
CA ASP A 219 -24.88 -14.70 -1.56
C ASP A 219 -23.68 -13.97 -2.17
N LEU A 220 -22.57 -14.68 -2.36
CA LEU A 220 -21.41 -14.13 -3.04
C LEU A 220 -21.70 -13.72 -4.49
N LEU A 221 -22.42 -14.55 -5.26
CA LEU A 221 -22.84 -14.20 -6.63
C LEU A 221 -23.73 -12.96 -6.64
N LYS A 222 -24.65 -12.86 -5.68
CA LYS A 222 -25.54 -11.71 -5.50
C LYS A 222 -24.73 -10.45 -5.19
N ASP A 223 -23.78 -10.53 -4.26
CA ASP A 223 -22.88 -9.43 -3.91
C ASP A 223 -22.02 -8.99 -5.10
N MET A 224 -21.47 -9.93 -5.87
CA MET A 224 -20.68 -9.62 -7.07
C MET A 224 -21.52 -8.93 -8.14
N GLU A 225 -22.72 -9.44 -8.45
CA GLU A 225 -23.63 -8.83 -9.42
C GLU A 225 -23.99 -7.39 -9.01
N PHE A 226 -24.33 -7.18 -7.73
CA PHE A 226 -24.69 -5.84 -7.24
C PHE A 226 -23.50 -4.89 -7.16
N LYS A 227 -22.33 -5.36 -6.70
CA LYS A 227 -21.12 -4.55 -6.53
C LYS A 227 -20.51 -4.17 -7.87
N TYR A 228 -20.32 -5.15 -8.76
CA TYR A 228 -19.60 -4.94 -10.02
C TYR A 228 -20.50 -4.64 -11.22
N LYS A 229 -21.83 -4.74 -11.08
CA LYS A 229 -22.78 -4.54 -12.18
C LYS A 229 -22.42 -5.44 -13.36
N CYS A 230 -22.34 -6.73 -13.07
CA CYS A 230 -21.88 -7.78 -13.97
C CYS A 230 -22.89 -8.93 -14.04
N SER A 231 -22.76 -9.81 -15.03
CA SER A 231 -23.54 -11.04 -15.20
C SER A 231 -22.60 -12.20 -15.49
N GLY A 232 -23.02 -13.43 -15.20
CA GLY A 232 -22.25 -14.60 -15.61
C GLY A 232 -21.03 -14.96 -14.76
N TRP A 233 -20.71 -16.24 -14.71
CA TRP A 233 -19.50 -16.76 -14.08
C TRP A 233 -18.97 -17.98 -14.84
N GLY A 234 -17.77 -17.89 -15.41
CA GLY A 234 -17.10 -19.01 -16.08
C GLY A 234 -17.78 -19.50 -17.36
N THR A 235 -18.66 -18.66 -17.93
CA THR A 235 -19.31 -18.90 -19.22
C THR A 235 -18.95 -17.76 -20.16
N PRO A 236 -18.14 -17.99 -21.21
CA PRO A 236 -17.79 -16.94 -22.15
C PRO A 236 -19.06 -16.42 -22.86
N PRO A 237 -19.08 -15.16 -23.30
CA PRO A 237 -20.17 -14.66 -24.12
C PRO A 237 -20.29 -15.52 -25.39
N THR A 238 -21.51 -15.97 -25.67
CA THR A 238 -21.79 -16.71 -26.91
C THR A 238 -21.84 -15.74 -28.07
N LEU A 239 -21.05 -16.01 -29.10
CA LEU A 239 -21.25 -15.42 -30.41
C LEU A 239 -22.58 -15.96 -30.93
N GLU A 240 -23.61 -15.11 -30.98
CA GLU A 240 -24.76 -15.43 -31.80
C GLU A 240 -24.25 -15.40 -33.24
N ALA A 241 -23.99 -16.59 -33.78
CA ALA A 241 -23.90 -16.76 -35.22
C ALA A 241 -25.18 -16.14 -35.75
N HIS A 242 -25.06 -14.99 -36.43
CA HIS A 242 -26.14 -14.44 -37.21
C HIS A 242 -26.65 -15.60 -38.05
N GLN A 243 -27.78 -16.17 -37.66
CA GLN A 243 -28.50 -17.01 -38.58
C GLN A 243 -28.72 -16.09 -39.77
N PRO A 244 -28.19 -16.42 -40.96
CA PRO A 244 -28.43 -15.60 -42.13
C PRO A 244 -29.94 -15.50 -42.21
N VAL A 245 -30.46 -14.29 -41.97
CA VAL A 245 -31.87 -14.02 -42.22
C VAL A 245 -32.04 -14.46 -43.65
N ALA A 246 -32.84 -15.51 -43.88
CA ALA A 246 -33.00 -16.17 -45.16
C ALA A 246 -33.74 -15.23 -46.14
N GLY A 247 -33.03 -14.17 -46.54
CA GLY A 247 -33.37 -13.18 -47.52
C GLY A 247 -32.20 -13.14 -48.49
N SER A 248 -32.31 -13.96 -49.52
CA SER A 248 -31.39 -14.15 -50.62
C SER A 248 -30.85 -12.83 -51.16
N ILE A 249 -29.55 -12.59 -51.03
CA ILE A 249 -28.81 -11.75 -51.97
C ILE A 249 -27.61 -12.56 -52.44
N SER A 250 -27.71 -13.07 -53.66
CA SER A 250 -26.63 -13.70 -54.40
C SER A 250 -25.51 -12.68 -54.59
N PHE A 251 -24.36 -12.88 -53.94
CA PHE A 251 -23.13 -12.20 -54.32
C PHE A 251 -22.04 -13.24 -54.58
N LEU A 252 -21.66 -13.30 -55.85
CA LEU A 252 -20.56 -14.09 -56.40
C LEU A 252 -19.21 -13.62 -55.81
N GLN A 253 -18.54 -14.54 -55.11
CA GLN A 253 -17.24 -15.16 -55.44
C GLN A 253 -16.01 -14.31 -55.86
N LEU A 254 -14.84 -14.78 -55.36
CA LEU A 254 -13.41 -14.51 -55.68
C LEU A 254 -12.77 -13.31 -54.96
N ASP A 255 -11.58 -13.35 -54.33
CA ASP A 255 -10.37 -14.22 -54.34
C ASP A 255 -9.85 -14.34 -52.87
N GLU A 256 -9.26 -15.42 -52.33
CA GLU A 256 -8.04 -16.17 -52.69
C GLU A 256 -6.74 -15.35 -52.78
N GLN A 257 -6.07 -15.07 -51.64
CA GLN A 257 -4.60 -15.11 -51.61
C GLN A 257 -4.01 -15.28 -50.19
N GLN A 258 -3.21 -16.34 -50.07
CA GLN A 258 -2.40 -16.77 -48.94
C GLN A 258 -1.13 -15.92 -48.73
N ALA A 259 -0.58 -16.10 -47.52
CA ALA A 259 0.85 -16.27 -47.21
C ALA A 259 1.59 -15.10 -46.51
N GLY A 260 2.05 -15.42 -45.29
CA GLY A 260 3.43 -15.19 -44.88
C GLY A 260 3.73 -13.89 -44.13
N LEU A 261 3.99 -13.98 -42.82
CA LEU A 261 5.36 -13.80 -42.34
C LEU A 261 5.54 -14.31 -40.91
N GLN A 262 6.71 -14.89 -40.73
CA GLN A 262 7.20 -15.66 -39.61
C GLN A 262 8.30 -14.83 -38.90
N ASP A 263 8.39 -15.00 -37.58
CA ASP A 263 9.57 -14.86 -36.71
C ASP A 263 10.21 -13.51 -36.27
N ARG A 264 10.32 -13.43 -34.92
CA ARG A 264 11.45 -13.00 -34.06
C ARG A 264 11.75 -11.49 -33.83
N PRO A 265 12.58 -11.12 -32.81
CA PRO A 265 12.65 -11.56 -31.41
C PRO A 265 12.74 -10.39 -30.39
N SER A 266 12.84 -10.76 -29.11
CA SER A 266 13.26 -10.01 -27.91
C SER A 266 14.27 -8.86 -28.07
N SER A 267 14.07 -7.76 -27.33
CA SER A 267 15.10 -7.18 -26.44
C SER A 267 14.56 -6.04 -25.57
N ALA A 268 15.14 -5.95 -24.37
CA ALA A 268 14.93 -4.95 -23.35
C ALA A 268 15.26 -3.52 -23.82
N ALA A 269 14.56 -2.53 -23.28
CA ALA A 269 15.16 -1.39 -22.57
C ALA A 269 14.09 -0.32 -22.31
N ALA A 270 13.99 0.05 -21.04
CA ALA A 270 13.28 1.22 -20.54
C ALA A 270 13.58 2.46 -21.40
N ARG A 271 12.52 3.16 -21.84
CA ARG A 271 12.62 4.55 -22.26
C ARG A 271 11.33 5.29 -21.92
N ALA A 272 11.54 6.35 -21.14
CA ALA A 272 10.68 7.48 -20.83
C ALA A 272 9.39 7.61 -21.67
N TRP A 273 8.26 7.70 -20.98
CA TRP A 273 6.96 8.09 -21.53
C TRP A 273 6.98 9.57 -21.91
N SER A 274 7.61 9.88 -23.03
CA SER A 274 7.45 11.15 -23.73
C SER A 274 6.10 11.09 -24.45
N PHE A 275 5.14 11.91 -24.01
CA PHE A 275 3.85 12.13 -24.66
C PHE A 275 4.09 12.74 -26.05
N LYS A 276 4.45 11.89 -27.02
CA LYS A 276 4.52 12.26 -28.43
C LYS A 276 3.10 12.50 -28.90
N LYS A 277 2.81 13.77 -29.20
CA LYS A 277 1.64 14.28 -29.90
C LYS A 277 1.23 13.29 -31.00
N LEU A 278 0.10 12.60 -30.82
CA LEU A 278 -0.48 11.72 -31.84
C LEU A 278 -0.74 12.57 -33.10
N PRO A 279 -0.31 12.12 -34.30
CA PRO A 279 -0.62 12.81 -35.54
C PRO A 279 -2.14 12.84 -35.75
N GLN A 280 -2.67 14.02 -36.07
CA GLN A 280 -4.07 14.16 -36.44
C GLN A 280 -4.31 13.43 -37.77
N LEU A 281 -5.01 12.29 -37.69
CA LEU A 281 -5.46 11.56 -38.86
C LEU A 281 -6.50 12.39 -39.61
N ASN A 282 -6.13 12.76 -40.82
CA ASN A 282 -6.92 13.53 -41.77
C ASN A 282 -8.20 12.75 -42.10
N SER A 283 -9.35 13.30 -41.69
CA SER A 283 -10.67 12.70 -41.81
C SER A 283 -11.31 13.12 -43.15
N GLY A 284 -11.00 12.39 -44.22
CA GLY A 284 -11.49 12.70 -45.58
C GLY A 284 -11.89 11.47 -46.41
N GLY A 285 -12.17 10.33 -45.78
CA GLY A 285 -12.62 9.10 -46.45
C GLY A 285 -14.12 8.88 -46.30
N ALA A 286 -14.79 8.59 -47.42
CA ALA A 286 -16.22 8.31 -47.50
C ALA A 286 -16.70 7.32 -46.42
N ALA A 287 -17.82 7.64 -45.78
CA ALA A 287 -18.47 6.86 -44.74
C ALA A 287 -18.89 5.48 -45.26
N GLN A 288 -18.00 4.49 -45.12
CA GLN A 288 -18.38 3.08 -45.20
C GLN A 288 -19.32 2.81 -44.02
N ALA A 289 -20.51 2.29 -44.32
CA ALA A 289 -21.45 1.85 -43.31
C ALA A 289 -20.71 0.91 -42.35
N PRO A 290 -20.78 1.15 -41.02
CA PRO A 290 -20.04 0.34 -40.05
C PRO A 290 -20.45 -1.11 -40.22
N THR A 291 -19.53 -1.93 -40.71
CA THR A 291 -19.65 -3.38 -40.76
C THR A 291 -20.01 -3.83 -39.35
N GLN A 292 -21.25 -4.31 -39.17
CA GLN A 292 -21.72 -4.76 -37.87
C GLN A 292 -20.85 -5.95 -37.47
N GLY A 293 -19.96 -5.71 -36.51
CA GLY A 293 -19.15 -6.75 -35.93
C GLY A 293 -20.03 -7.83 -35.28
N PRO A 294 -19.46 -9.01 -34.99
CA PRO A 294 -20.19 -10.07 -34.31
C PRO A 294 -20.90 -9.56 -33.05
N VAL A 295 -22.19 -9.88 -32.93
CA VAL A 295 -22.99 -9.55 -31.74
C VAL A 295 -22.70 -10.60 -30.66
N TYR A 296 -22.16 -10.15 -29.54
CA TYR A 296 -21.90 -10.99 -28.37
C TYR A 296 -23.12 -11.00 -27.45
N VAL A 297 -23.64 -12.19 -27.15
CA VAL A 297 -24.73 -12.36 -26.17
C VAL A 297 -24.15 -12.74 -24.83
N TYR A 298 -24.42 -11.88 -23.85
CA TYR A 298 -24.03 -12.08 -22.46
C TYR A 298 -25.10 -12.91 -21.72
N PRO A 299 -24.69 -13.71 -20.71
CA PRO A 299 -25.66 -14.39 -19.87
C PRO A 299 -26.56 -13.40 -19.13
N PRO A 300 -27.83 -13.76 -18.85
CA PRO A 300 -28.73 -12.90 -18.10
C PRO A 300 -28.25 -12.72 -16.66
N THR A 301 -28.63 -11.61 -16.04
CA THR A 301 -28.43 -11.37 -14.61
C THR A 301 -29.29 -12.33 -13.77
N LEU A 302 -28.75 -12.82 -12.66
CA LEU A 302 -29.43 -13.77 -11.78
C LEU A 302 -30.29 -13.05 -10.74
N PHE A 303 -29.75 -11.99 -10.12
CA PHE A 303 -30.39 -11.31 -8.99
C PHE A 303 -30.99 -9.96 -9.36
N SER A 304 -31.06 -9.65 -10.65
CA SER A 304 -31.68 -8.46 -11.20
C SER A 304 -32.16 -8.68 -12.64
N LEU A 305 -32.89 -7.70 -13.18
CA LEU A 305 -33.37 -7.67 -14.58
C LEU A 305 -32.51 -6.75 -15.47
N ARG A 306 -31.33 -6.34 -15.02
CA ARG A 306 -30.55 -5.28 -15.67
C ARG A 306 -29.67 -5.75 -16.83
N ASN A 307 -29.45 -7.06 -16.98
CA ASN A 307 -28.69 -7.67 -18.09
C ASN A 307 -27.37 -6.95 -18.40
N PHE A 308 -26.48 -6.92 -17.41
CA PHE A 308 -25.18 -6.28 -17.56
C PHE A 308 -24.31 -6.96 -18.64
N GLN A 309 -23.50 -6.17 -19.34
CA GLN A 309 -22.57 -6.62 -20.39
C GLN A 309 -21.15 -6.93 -19.88
N ALA A 310 -20.90 -6.81 -18.59
CA ALA A 310 -19.61 -7.16 -17.99
C ALA A 310 -19.73 -8.55 -17.34
N THR A 311 -18.71 -9.40 -17.50
CA THR A 311 -18.73 -10.72 -16.85
C THR A 311 -18.26 -10.63 -15.40
N CYS A 312 -18.91 -11.34 -14.45
CA CYS A 312 -18.55 -11.22 -13.04
C CYS A 312 -17.19 -11.83 -12.71
N ASP A 313 -16.80 -12.90 -13.38
CA ASP A 313 -15.47 -13.51 -13.28
C ASP A 313 -14.37 -12.52 -13.72
N GLY A 314 -14.57 -11.83 -14.85
CA GLY A 314 -13.64 -10.83 -15.38
C GLY A 314 -13.48 -9.63 -14.44
N MET A 315 -14.60 -9.12 -13.90
CA MET A 315 -14.59 -8.01 -12.96
C MET A 315 -13.99 -8.39 -11.60
N ALA A 316 -14.33 -9.57 -11.07
CA ALA A 316 -13.78 -10.06 -9.82
C ALA A 316 -12.28 -10.35 -9.93
N ALA A 317 -11.82 -10.98 -11.01
CA ALA A 317 -10.40 -11.24 -11.26
C ALA A 317 -9.58 -9.95 -11.29
N ARG A 318 -10.09 -8.93 -11.98
CA ARG A 318 -9.44 -7.62 -12.08
C ARG A 318 -9.41 -6.89 -10.73
N ASP A 319 -10.53 -6.86 -10.00
CA ASP A 319 -10.60 -6.24 -8.67
C ASP A 319 -9.63 -6.91 -7.70
N CYS A 320 -9.60 -8.25 -7.67
CA CYS A 320 -8.67 -9.00 -6.83
C CYS A 320 -7.20 -8.75 -7.20
N SER A 321 -6.87 -8.83 -8.49
CA SER A 321 -5.50 -8.64 -8.98
C SER A 321 -4.99 -7.22 -8.71
N TYR A 322 -5.79 -6.20 -9.01
CA TYR A 322 -5.40 -4.81 -8.74
C TYR A 322 -5.27 -4.53 -7.25
N PHE A 323 -6.24 -4.96 -6.44
CA PHE A 323 -6.17 -4.73 -5.00
C PHE A 323 -4.93 -5.42 -4.37
N LEU A 324 -4.66 -6.67 -4.75
CA LEU A 324 -3.52 -7.42 -4.21
C LEU A 324 -2.18 -6.87 -4.71
N THR A 325 -2.10 -6.47 -5.97
CA THR A 325 -0.88 -5.90 -6.55
C THR A 325 -0.58 -4.53 -5.95
N ASP A 326 -1.59 -3.65 -5.82
CA ASP A 326 -1.44 -2.34 -5.21
C ASP A 326 -1.06 -2.44 -3.73
N THR A 327 -1.70 -3.37 -2.99
CA THR A 327 -1.32 -3.66 -1.60
C THR A 327 0.13 -4.16 -1.52
N ALA A 328 0.52 -5.09 -2.40
CA ALA A 328 1.87 -5.62 -2.42
C ALA A 328 2.92 -4.56 -2.80
N ASP A 329 2.63 -3.69 -3.77
CA ASP A 329 3.49 -2.57 -4.15
C ASP A 329 3.65 -1.59 -2.99
N GLY A 330 2.55 -1.23 -2.33
CA GLY A 330 2.57 -0.35 -1.16
C GLY A 330 3.45 -0.89 -0.04
N LEU A 331 3.26 -2.16 0.34
CA LEU A 331 4.08 -2.83 1.35
C LEU A 331 5.55 -2.93 0.91
N TYR A 332 5.79 -3.28 -0.36
CA TYR A 332 7.15 -3.37 -0.90
C TYR A 332 7.91 -2.05 -0.76
N TYR A 333 7.33 -0.93 -1.19
CA TYR A 333 7.98 0.37 -1.10
C TYR A 333 8.13 0.84 0.35
N GLU A 334 7.11 0.64 1.19
CA GLU A 334 7.18 0.95 2.61
C GLU A 334 8.36 0.23 3.28
N GLY A 335 8.47 -1.09 3.09
CA GLY A 335 9.55 -1.87 3.67
C GLY A 335 10.92 -1.49 3.10
N LEU A 336 11.01 -1.20 1.80
CA LEU A 336 12.23 -0.72 1.15
C LEU A 336 12.71 0.61 1.73
N TYR A 337 11.83 1.59 1.90
CA TYR A 337 12.17 2.88 2.49
C TYR A 337 12.62 2.74 3.95
N LEU A 338 11.91 1.93 4.74
CA LEU A 338 12.29 1.66 6.13
C LEU A 338 13.68 1.03 6.25
N MET A 339 14.03 0.11 5.34
CA MET A 339 15.38 -0.45 5.28
C MET A 339 16.45 0.59 4.92
N ILE A 340 16.22 1.38 3.87
CA ILE A 340 17.18 2.41 3.41
C ILE A 340 17.42 3.43 4.53
N ILE A 341 16.35 3.92 5.18
CA ILE A 341 16.45 4.88 6.29
C ILE A 341 17.22 4.27 7.47
N SER A 342 16.93 3.01 7.84
CA SER A 342 17.60 2.35 8.97
C SER A 342 19.10 2.13 8.72
N ILE A 343 19.46 1.80 7.48
CA ILE A 343 20.85 1.68 7.04
C ILE A 343 21.54 3.05 7.10
N GLY A 344 20.89 4.10 6.59
CA GLY A 344 21.39 5.48 6.62
C GLY A 344 21.66 5.98 8.05
N ILE A 345 20.72 5.76 8.98
CA ILE A 345 20.90 6.09 10.41
C ILE A 345 22.09 5.32 11.00
N GLY A 346 22.26 4.04 10.63
CA GLY A 346 23.41 3.23 11.04
C GLY A 346 24.74 3.83 10.59
N PHE A 347 24.86 4.22 9.32
CA PHE A 347 26.06 4.86 8.78
C PHE A 347 26.35 6.21 9.43
N LEU A 348 25.34 7.05 9.63
CA LEU A 348 25.50 8.34 10.31
C LEU A 348 26.03 8.17 11.74
N LYS A 349 25.62 7.11 12.45
CA LYS A 349 26.20 6.78 13.77
C LYS A 349 27.68 6.39 13.68
N LEU A 350 28.06 5.58 12.70
CA LEU A 350 29.46 5.21 12.49
C LEU A 350 30.33 6.44 12.20
N LEU A 351 29.86 7.35 11.34
CA LEU A 351 30.57 8.60 11.05
C LEU A 351 30.68 9.50 12.28
N SER A 352 29.64 9.57 13.12
CA SER A 352 29.67 10.33 14.38
C SER A 352 30.78 9.84 15.32
N PHE A 353 31.00 8.52 15.39
CA PHE A 353 32.11 7.96 16.16
C PHE A 353 33.48 8.33 15.57
N CYS A 354 33.66 8.18 14.26
CA CYS A 354 34.92 8.49 13.59
C CYS A 354 35.31 9.98 13.71
N MET A 355 34.35 10.90 13.76
CA MET A 355 34.63 12.33 13.89
C MET A 355 34.93 12.76 15.33
N LYS A 356 34.36 12.08 16.33
CA LYS A 356 34.51 12.46 17.74
C LYS A 356 35.94 12.29 18.25
N ASP A 357 36.64 11.26 17.78
CA ASP A 357 38.03 10.98 18.19
C ASP A 357 39.04 11.99 17.63
N ASN A 358 38.76 12.55 16.45
CA ASN A 358 39.63 13.53 15.79
C ASN A 358 39.59 14.92 16.45
N ILE A 359 38.48 15.27 17.10
CA ILE A 359 38.35 16.57 17.80
C ILE A 359 39.16 16.56 19.11
N PHE A 360 39.19 15.43 19.81
CA PHE A 360 39.88 15.35 21.10
C PHE A 360 41.42 15.37 20.96
N THR A 361 41.94 14.79 19.88
CA THR A 361 43.38 14.81 19.58
C THR A 361 43.85 16.17 19.11
N ARG A 362 43.03 16.91 18.35
CA ARG A 362 43.39 18.25 17.84
C ARG A 362 43.50 19.30 18.97
N ASN A 363 42.73 19.16 20.05
CA ASN A 363 42.77 20.12 21.16
C ASN A 363 43.97 19.94 22.11
N LYS A 364 44.66 18.79 22.08
CA LYS A 364 45.87 18.58 22.90
C LYS A 364 47.16 19.11 22.28
N LYS A 365 47.24 19.27 20.95
CA LYS A 365 48.48 19.74 20.27
C LYS A 365 48.64 21.26 20.20
N GLY A 366 47.74 22.04 20.81
CA GLY A 366 47.69 23.50 20.68
C GLY A 366 48.21 24.35 21.85
N ARG A 367 48.75 23.76 22.93
CA ARG A 367 49.44 24.55 23.98
C ARG A 367 50.94 24.25 23.99
N PRO A 368 51.73 24.89 23.12
CA PRO A 368 53.17 24.97 23.34
C PRO A 368 53.42 25.81 24.60
N GLY A 369 54.08 25.20 25.59
CA GLY A 369 54.77 25.93 26.65
C GLY A 369 53.91 26.36 27.85
N HIS A 370 53.57 25.43 28.72
CA HIS A 370 53.71 25.72 30.15
C HIS A 370 54.43 24.53 30.80
N PRO A 371 55.64 24.71 31.36
CA PRO A 371 56.29 23.65 32.11
C PRO A 371 55.42 23.30 33.31
N GLU A 372 54.96 22.05 33.32
CA GLU A 372 54.18 21.46 34.41
C GLU A 372 55.12 21.26 35.60
N TYR A 373 55.12 22.24 36.51
CA TYR A 373 55.75 22.13 37.82
C TYR A 373 55.00 21.09 38.65
N GLY A 374 55.75 20.16 39.24
CA GLY A 374 55.25 18.94 39.90
C GLY A 374 54.07 19.14 40.85
N GLY A 375 52.98 18.42 40.57
CA GLY A 375 51.81 18.31 41.42
C GLY A 375 51.56 16.85 41.79
N THR A 376 52.18 16.44 42.89
CA THR A 376 51.93 15.26 43.74
C THR A 376 50.90 14.22 43.26
N ASP A 377 51.45 13.04 42.98
CA ASP A 377 50.84 11.72 42.91
C ASP A 377 49.87 11.46 44.09
N ARG A 378 48.57 11.79 43.92
CA ARG A 378 47.51 11.32 44.82
C ARG A 378 47.15 9.89 44.44
N ARG A 379 47.85 8.93 45.07
CA ARG A 379 47.39 7.55 45.21
C ARG A 379 45.96 7.54 45.74
N TYR A 380 45.02 7.09 44.91
CA TYR A 380 43.71 6.68 45.40
C TYR A 380 43.88 5.39 46.19
N VAL A 381 43.97 5.52 47.52
CA VAL A 381 43.86 4.38 48.43
C VAL A 381 42.42 3.90 48.37
N SER A 382 42.22 2.73 47.76
CA SER A 382 40.98 1.95 47.84
C SER A 382 40.77 1.52 49.30
N GLN A 383 40.02 2.30 50.08
CA GLN A 383 39.48 1.83 51.34
C GLN A 383 38.45 0.73 51.05
N GLY A 384 38.81 -0.51 51.38
CA GLY A 384 37.88 -1.60 51.51
C GLY A 384 36.89 -1.28 52.63
N VAL A 385 35.61 -1.41 52.31
CA VAL A 385 34.53 -1.46 53.30
C VAL A 385 34.17 -2.93 53.46
N LEU A 386 34.63 -3.52 54.56
CA LEU A 386 34.04 -4.70 55.17
C LEU A 386 32.77 -4.24 55.89
N GLY A 387 31.66 -4.92 55.60
CA GLY A 387 30.36 -4.75 56.25
C GLY A 387 29.43 -5.86 55.81
#